data_AF-A0A0V0R1B1-F1
#
_entry.id   AF-A0A0V0R1B1-F1
#
_cell.length_a   1.000
_cell.length_b   1.000
_cell.length_c   1.000
_cell.angle_alpha   90.00
_cell.angle_beta   90.00
_cell.angle_gamma   90.00
#
_symmetry.space_group_name_H-M   'P 1'
#
loop_
_entity.id
_entity.type
_entity.pdbx_description
1 polymer ?
#
loop_
_entity_poly.entity_id
_entity_poly.type
_entity_poly.pdbx_seq_one_letter_code
_entity_poly.pdbx_strand_id
1 'polypeptide(L)'
;MQNIGDQAFEINEYFKEYLRYIGLHSTLECFEADVKVKLTQQKVLKQQQQQGQQQQQKKENLEDLPRICQLLSQDSGKTKRELNLEKELKAQNKKYQQILQAGRQIFSVSINLLQMLHSFRESQQASETLENYKIQLGKYHKIIINEGKPEGNELITETVMQEHKTKLINHYQQQNVDGMIEVLLSLRVNALQIAPELRKNLVYELIRNDIFNIEATENFEFILTMLDFNNQSLKHAICSLVSVISSTLRGVEYLCHGNNNIVIENIIKILKDQENGTVTQRFCLAILQKCSIKESVVPTLVKMDLINWTLNLIKLSLNNKIHVFCLDFASAMLANITHTPSTLQYFEQNPQFTLRIMEQMLAFIKENIPVSVLMHILISLSYLSKETFSQQMEECQFVDKISEFVEYYSQINTAENEAAEIDKKTVLDLCAHMFHPKDTSLDHSTTLELNELKTEDRIREYENEQGELIFECFQDEVS
;
A
#
# COMPACT_ATOMS: atom_id res chain seq x y z
N MET A 1 44.60 24.53 30.58
CA MET A 1 45.13 24.15 29.25
C MET A 1 46.67 24.23 29.24
N GLN A 2 47.36 23.54 30.16
CA GLN A 2 48.82 23.44 30.14
C GLN A 2 49.34 22.04 29.76
N ASN A 3 48.47 21.02 29.60
CA ASN A 3 48.89 19.63 29.30
C ASN A 3 48.76 19.16 27.83
N ILE A 4 48.29 20.00 26.89
CA ILE A 4 48.15 19.58 25.48
C ILE A 4 49.52 19.53 24.78
N GLY A 5 50.50 20.31 25.25
CA GLY A 5 51.87 20.28 24.71
C GLY A 5 52.58 18.95 24.96
N ASP A 6 52.40 18.40 26.15
CA ASP A 6 53.08 17.16 26.56
C ASP A 6 52.47 15.93 25.89
N GLN A 7 51.14 15.93 25.68
CA GLN A 7 50.44 14.86 24.95
C GLN A 7 50.80 14.82 23.45
N ALA A 8 50.98 15.97 22.81
CA ALA A 8 51.40 16.02 21.40
C ALA A 8 52.85 15.55 21.23
N PHE A 9 53.70 15.78 22.23
CA PHE A 9 55.08 15.28 22.23
C PHE A 9 55.11 13.76 22.37
N GLU A 10 54.30 13.20 23.28
CA GLU A 10 54.18 11.76 23.50
C GLU A 10 53.64 11.02 22.26
N ILE A 11 52.62 11.58 21.58
CA ILE A 11 52.09 11.04 20.31
C ILE A 11 53.15 11.03 19.21
N ASN A 12 53.96 12.08 19.11
CA ASN A 12 55.02 12.15 18.11
C ASN A 12 56.11 11.10 18.38
N GLU A 13 56.47 10.85 19.65
CA GLU A 13 57.40 9.77 19.99
C GLU A 13 56.83 8.40 19.65
N TYR A 14 55.53 8.15 19.88
CA TYR A 14 54.89 6.89 19.46
C TYR A 14 54.87 6.70 17.94
N PHE A 15 54.66 7.77 17.17
CA PHE A 15 54.78 7.71 15.71
C PHE A 15 56.22 7.41 15.27
N LYS A 16 57.21 8.01 15.92
CA LYS A 16 58.63 7.73 15.63
C LYS A 16 59.00 6.30 15.96
N GLU A 17 58.56 5.77 17.09
CA GLU A 17 58.78 4.37 17.46
C GLU A 17 58.13 3.41 16.46
N TYR A 18 56.90 3.68 16.02
CA TYR A 18 56.21 2.90 15.01
C TYR A 18 56.94 2.91 13.65
N LEU A 19 57.36 4.09 13.18
CA LEU A 19 58.11 4.22 11.93
C LEU A 19 59.49 3.56 12.00
N ARG A 20 60.16 3.60 13.17
CA ARG A 20 61.40 2.85 13.41
C ARG A 20 61.16 1.35 13.39
N TYR A 21 60.08 0.87 14.03
CA TYR A 21 59.74 -0.56 14.08
C TYR A 21 59.48 -1.15 12.67
N ILE A 22 58.82 -0.40 11.79
CA ILE A 22 58.51 -0.85 10.41
C ILE A 22 59.67 -0.62 9.43
N GLY A 23 60.77 0.03 9.86
CA GLY A 23 61.96 0.25 9.02
C GLY A 23 61.82 1.37 7.99
N LEU A 24 60.90 2.32 8.19
CA LEU A 24 60.63 3.43 7.26
C LEU A 24 61.43 4.69 7.62
N HIS A 25 62.77 4.63 7.47
CA HIS A 25 63.67 5.70 7.91
C HIS A 25 63.52 7.03 7.16
N SER A 26 63.27 7.01 5.85
CA SER A 26 63.07 8.24 5.05
C SER A 26 61.79 8.98 5.46
N THR A 27 60.71 8.25 5.77
CA THR A 27 59.46 8.84 6.26
C THR A 27 59.62 9.43 7.66
N LEU A 28 60.42 8.79 8.51
CA LEU A 28 60.77 9.30 9.83
C LEU A 28 61.50 10.64 9.75
N GLU A 29 62.48 10.79 8.85
CA GLU A 29 63.22 12.04 8.65
C GLU A 29 62.30 13.18 8.18
N CYS A 30 61.39 12.90 7.23
CA CYS A 30 60.40 13.88 6.79
C CYS A 30 59.44 14.29 7.90
N PHE A 31 58.99 13.34 8.72
CA PHE A 31 58.11 13.60 9.86
C PHE A 31 58.80 14.48 10.92
N GLU A 32 60.06 14.22 11.25
CA GLU A 32 60.84 15.02 12.20
C GLU A 32 61.08 16.45 11.71
N ALA A 33 61.28 16.65 10.41
CA ALA A 33 61.38 17.98 9.81
C ALA A 33 60.06 18.77 9.95
N ASP A 34 58.92 18.13 9.69
CA ASP A 34 57.59 18.77 9.75
C ASP A 34 57.18 19.14 11.18
N VAL A 35 57.51 18.30 12.17
CA VAL A 35 57.30 18.58 13.60
C VAL A 35 58.08 19.83 14.05
N LYS A 36 59.33 20.03 13.58
CA LYS A 36 60.14 21.23 13.90
C LYS A 36 59.51 22.51 13.36
N VAL A 37 58.94 22.47 12.15
CA VAL A 37 58.25 23.63 11.55
C VAL A 37 57.01 24.00 12.36
N LYS A 38 56.19 23.01 12.76
CA LYS A 38 54.96 23.23 13.54
C LYS A 38 55.20 23.74 14.96
N LEU A 39 56.26 23.30 15.64
CA LEU A 39 56.63 23.82 16.97
C LEU A 39 57.01 25.30 16.94
N THR A 40 57.59 25.76 15.82
CA THR A 40 57.93 27.18 15.62
C THR A 40 56.68 28.03 15.43
N GLN A 41 55.65 27.50 14.74
CA GLN A 41 54.36 28.16 14.52
C GLN A 41 53.46 28.16 15.78
N GLN A 42 53.49 27.11 16.60
CA GLN A 42 52.68 27.04 17.84
C GLN A 42 53.12 28.03 18.94
N LYS A 43 54.38 28.45 18.98
CA LYS A 43 54.84 29.49 19.92
C LYS A 43 54.21 30.86 19.63
N VAL A 44 53.82 31.12 18.38
CA VAL A 44 53.19 32.38 17.95
C VAL A 44 51.69 32.41 18.28
N LEU A 45 51.03 31.24 18.31
CA LEU A 45 49.58 31.12 18.53
C LEU A 45 49.17 30.97 20.02
N LYS A 46 50.08 30.53 20.91
CA LYS A 46 49.79 30.36 22.35
C LYS A 46 49.71 31.66 23.17
N GLN A 47 49.85 32.84 22.55
CA GLN A 47 49.62 34.15 23.19
C GLN A 47 48.15 34.60 23.15
N GLN A 48 47.29 33.92 22.41
CA GLN A 48 45.87 34.22 22.36
C GLN A 48 45.08 33.04 22.93
N GLN A 49 44.47 33.29 24.09
CA GLN A 49 43.23 32.64 24.51
C GLN A 49 43.38 31.21 25.06
N GLN A 50 43.88 31.21 26.30
CA GLN A 50 43.28 30.43 27.38
C GLN A 50 41.78 30.74 27.49
N GLN A 51 40.90 29.72 27.59
CA GLN A 51 39.81 29.59 28.58
C GLN A 51 38.86 28.39 28.27
N GLY A 52 38.59 27.58 29.31
CA GLY A 52 37.47 26.61 29.44
C GLY A 52 37.63 25.25 28.70
N GLN A 53 38.01 24.09 29.28
CA GLN A 53 37.42 23.24 30.35
C GLN A 53 36.00 22.73 29.98
N GLN A 54 35.56 21.46 30.14
CA GLN A 54 36.01 20.30 30.93
C GLN A 54 35.11 19.06 30.64
N GLN A 55 35.62 17.84 30.97
CA GLN A 55 34.91 16.60 31.44
C GLN A 55 34.04 15.76 30.45
N GLN A 56 33.88 14.43 30.52
CA GLN A 56 34.31 13.33 31.42
C GLN A 56 34.06 11.93 30.77
N GLN A 57 34.99 10.96 31.00
CA GLN A 57 34.85 9.54 31.46
C GLN A 57 33.67 8.66 30.95
N LYS A 58 33.72 7.34 30.67
CA LYS A 58 34.44 6.13 31.18
C LYS A 58 33.90 4.92 30.34
N LYS A 59 34.62 3.87 29.90
CA LYS A 59 34.86 2.55 30.54
C LYS A 59 35.34 1.58 29.43
N GLU A 60 36.52 0.97 29.49
CA GLU A 60 36.91 -0.35 30.06
C GLU A 60 36.99 -1.53 29.03
N ASN A 61 38.25 -1.97 28.85
CA ASN A 61 38.81 -3.32 28.64
C ASN A 61 38.60 -4.12 27.34
N LEU A 62 39.54 -3.90 26.39
CA LEU A 62 40.04 -4.85 25.38
C LEU A 62 41.57 -4.71 25.42
N GLU A 63 42.32 -5.58 26.08
CA GLU A 63 43.65 -5.22 26.61
C GLU A 63 44.88 -5.85 25.93
N ASP A 64 44.80 -6.37 24.69
CA ASP A 64 45.99 -7.00 24.07
C ASP A 64 46.20 -6.72 22.56
N LEU A 65 45.74 -5.57 22.06
CA LEU A 65 46.04 -5.11 20.70
C LEU A 65 46.68 -3.71 20.74
N PRO A 66 47.61 -3.37 19.82
CA PRO A 66 48.11 -1.99 19.69
C PRO A 66 46.93 -1.01 19.58
N ARG A 67 46.93 0.06 20.38
CA ARG A 67 45.81 1.01 20.50
C ARG A 67 45.27 1.54 19.17
N ILE A 68 46.11 1.67 18.13
CA ILE A 68 45.68 2.12 16.80
C ILE A 68 44.78 1.10 16.09
N CYS A 69 45.00 -0.21 16.30
CA CYS A 69 44.14 -1.27 15.78
C CYS A 69 42.77 -1.27 16.47
N GLN A 70 42.72 -0.95 17.77
CA GLN A 70 41.45 -0.82 18.50
C GLN A 70 40.65 0.41 18.05
N LEU A 71 41.32 1.53 17.78
CA LEU A 71 40.70 2.73 17.19
C LEU A 71 40.17 2.48 15.78
N LEU A 72 40.94 1.80 14.91
CA LEU A 72 40.52 1.53 13.52
C LEU A 72 39.42 0.46 13.41
N SER A 73 39.35 -0.47 14.37
CA SER A 73 38.31 -1.52 14.38
C SER A 73 36.98 -1.06 14.99
N GLN A 74 36.98 -0.03 15.86
CA GLN A 74 35.76 0.59 16.37
C GLN A 74 35.17 1.64 15.42
N ASP A 75 35.94 2.12 14.43
CA ASP A 75 35.51 3.10 13.43
C ASP A 75 35.20 2.45 12.07
N SER A 76 34.51 1.30 12.08
CA SER A 76 33.86 0.73 10.88
C SER A 76 32.59 1.49 10.46
N GLY A 77 32.39 2.70 11.00
CA GLY A 77 31.39 3.63 10.55
C GLY A 77 31.73 4.06 9.13
N LYS A 78 31.11 3.40 8.14
CA LYS A 78 31.16 3.84 6.74
C LYS A 78 30.96 5.35 6.72
N THR A 79 31.92 6.07 6.15
CA THR A 79 31.83 7.52 6.01
C THR A 79 30.51 7.88 5.31
N LYS A 80 29.97 9.07 5.55
CA LYS A 80 28.75 9.53 4.86
C LYS A 80 28.84 9.39 3.33
N ARG A 81 30.05 9.55 2.78
CA ARG A 81 30.34 9.32 1.37
C ARG A 81 30.22 7.86 0.97
N GLU A 82 30.76 6.92 1.75
CA GLU A 82 30.64 5.49 1.49
C GLU A 82 29.21 4.98 1.65
N LEU A 83 28.47 5.48 2.64
CA LEU A 83 27.04 5.20 2.79
C LEU A 83 26.24 5.69 1.58
N ASN A 84 26.58 6.87 1.04
CA ASN A 84 25.93 7.39 -0.16
C ASN A 84 26.29 6.57 -1.41
N LEU A 85 27.57 6.21 -1.58
CA LEU A 85 28.00 5.36 -2.69
C LEU A 85 27.37 3.97 -2.64
N GLU A 86 27.21 3.39 -1.45
CA GLU A 86 26.53 2.11 -1.29
C GLU A 86 25.04 2.21 -1.64
N LYS A 87 24.37 3.31 -1.27
CA LYS A 87 22.98 3.59 -1.68
C LYS A 87 22.87 3.75 -3.20
N GLU A 88 23.77 4.49 -3.82
CA GLU A 88 23.81 4.66 -5.28
C GLU A 88 24.08 3.33 -5.99
N LEU A 89 25.02 2.53 -5.51
CA LEU A 89 25.33 1.20 -6.06
C LEU A 89 24.12 0.25 -5.93
N LYS A 90 23.42 0.25 -4.80
CA LYS A 90 22.18 -0.52 -4.62
C LYS A 90 21.09 -0.07 -5.58
N ALA A 91 20.93 1.24 -5.78
CA ALA A 91 19.96 1.79 -6.73
C ALA A 91 20.31 1.41 -8.19
N GLN A 92 21.58 1.48 -8.58
CA GLN A 92 22.04 1.07 -9.90
C GLN A 92 21.85 -0.44 -10.13
N ASN A 93 22.16 -1.27 -9.13
CA ASN A 93 21.91 -2.71 -9.21
C ASN A 93 20.41 -3.01 -9.36
N LYS A 94 19.52 -2.29 -8.68
CA LYS A 94 18.07 -2.43 -8.84
C LYS A 94 17.63 -2.11 -10.29
N LYS A 95 18.12 -1.00 -10.86
CA LYS A 95 17.85 -0.64 -12.27
C LYS A 95 18.33 -1.71 -13.25
N TYR A 96 19.56 -2.18 -13.05
CA TYR A 96 20.13 -3.23 -13.90
C TYR A 96 19.30 -4.52 -13.86
N GLN A 97 18.83 -4.94 -12.68
CA GLN A 97 17.95 -6.10 -12.55
C GLN A 97 16.60 -5.90 -13.26
N GLN A 98 16.02 -4.70 -13.18
CA GLN A 98 14.77 -4.35 -13.88
C GLN A 98 14.94 -4.41 -15.41
N ILE A 99 16.04 -3.88 -15.95
CA ILE A 99 16.35 -3.96 -17.38
C ILE A 99 16.51 -5.42 -17.82
N LEU A 100 17.26 -6.22 -17.05
CA LEU A 100 17.45 -7.64 -17.33
C LEU A 100 16.12 -8.39 -17.33
N GLN A 101 15.25 -8.14 -16.35
CA GLN A 101 13.94 -8.76 -16.26
C GLN A 101 13.04 -8.35 -17.42
N ALA A 102 13.00 -7.06 -17.77
CA ALA A 102 12.25 -6.57 -18.93
C ALA A 102 12.74 -7.21 -20.23
N GLY A 103 14.06 -7.34 -20.41
CA GLY A 103 14.67 -8.05 -21.54
C GLY A 103 14.19 -9.50 -21.63
N ARG A 104 14.20 -10.24 -20.51
CA ARG A 104 13.69 -11.63 -20.47
C ARG A 104 12.20 -11.70 -20.84
N GLN A 105 11.40 -10.74 -20.40
CA GLN A 105 9.97 -10.71 -20.72
C GLN A 105 9.70 -10.40 -22.19
N ILE A 106 10.47 -9.50 -22.82
CA ILE A 106 10.38 -9.30 -24.29
C ILE A 106 10.66 -10.59 -25.04
N PHE A 107 11.71 -11.33 -24.66
CA PHE A 107 12.03 -12.61 -25.28
C PHE A 107 10.90 -13.63 -25.07
N SER A 108 10.36 -13.74 -23.86
CA SER A 108 9.24 -14.63 -23.55
C SER A 108 8.01 -14.32 -24.40
N VAL A 109 7.60 -13.05 -24.43
CA VAL A 109 6.47 -12.58 -25.25
C VAL A 109 6.71 -12.84 -26.74
N SER A 110 7.92 -12.60 -27.23
CA SER A 110 8.27 -12.83 -28.64
C SER A 110 8.24 -14.31 -29.01
N ILE A 111 8.70 -15.21 -28.12
CA ILE A 111 8.62 -16.66 -28.31
C ILE A 111 7.17 -17.12 -28.36
N ASN A 112 6.33 -16.66 -27.44
CA ASN A 112 4.90 -17.00 -27.41
C ASN A 112 4.19 -16.51 -28.67
N LEU A 113 4.51 -15.31 -29.14
CA LEU A 113 3.98 -14.76 -30.39
C LEU A 113 4.40 -15.60 -31.61
N LEU A 114 5.66 -16.06 -31.67
CA LEU A 114 6.14 -16.95 -32.73
C LEU A 114 5.47 -18.34 -32.69
N GLN A 115 5.27 -18.91 -31.50
CA GLN A 115 4.56 -20.18 -31.32
C GLN A 115 3.09 -20.06 -31.73
N MET A 116 2.45 -18.94 -31.40
CA MET A 116 1.09 -18.63 -31.84
C MET A 116 1.05 -18.51 -33.36
N LEU A 117 1.94 -17.73 -33.98
CA LEU A 117 2.03 -17.59 -35.45
C LEU A 117 2.23 -18.93 -36.15
N HIS A 118 2.97 -19.86 -35.56
CA HIS A 118 3.19 -21.20 -36.10
C HIS A 118 1.95 -22.13 -35.98
N SER A 119 0.99 -21.79 -35.12
CA SER A 119 -0.25 -22.57 -34.91
C SER A 119 -1.48 -21.96 -35.58
N PHE A 120 -1.32 -20.90 -36.37
CA PHE A 120 -2.44 -20.21 -37.03
C PHE A 120 -3.20 -21.09 -38.04
N ARG A 121 -4.47 -21.37 -37.71
CA ARG A 121 -5.56 -21.52 -38.69
C ARG A 121 -6.54 -20.37 -38.45
N GLU A 122 -6.91 -19.69 -39.54
CA GLU A 122 -7.72 -18.47 -39.60
C GLU A 122 -8.85 -18.40 -38.55
N SER A 123 -8.69 -17.57 -37.51
CA SER A 123 -9.76 -17.23 -36.58
C SER A 123 -9.67 -15.78 -36.10
N GLN A 124 -10.82 -15.15 -35.85
CA GLN A 124 -10.93 -13.73 -35.46
C GLN A 124 -10.34 -13.40 -34.06
N GLN A 125 -10.11 -14.40 -33.20
CA GLN A 125 -9.47 -14.23 -31.87
C GLN A 125 -7.99 -13.83 -31.93
N ALA A 126 -7.38 -13.97 -33.11
CA ALA A 126 -6.01 -13.58 -33.40
C ALA A 126 -5.72 -12.09 -33.15
N SER A 127 -6.67 -11.21 -33.51
CA SER A 127 -6.44 -9.76 -33.52
C SER A 127 -6.28 -9.20 -32.11
N GLU A 128 -7.11 -9.66 -31.17
CA GLU A 128 -7.10 -9.21 -29.78
C GLU A 128 -5.84 -9.71 -29.05
N THR A 129 -5.46 -10.97 -29.30
CA THR A 129 -4.24 -11.57 -28.75
C THR A 129 -2.98 -10.86 -29.25
N LEU A 130 -2.94 -10.47 -30.53
CA LEU A 130 -1.85 -9.70 -31.11
C LEU A 130 -1.72 -8.29 -30.51
N GLU A 131 -2.83 -7.60 -30.28
CA GLU A 131 -2.80 -6.27 -29.66
C GLU A 131 -2.33 -6.35 -28.20
N ASN A 132 -2.75 -7.38 -27.45
CA ASN A 132 -2.25 -7.64 -26.09
C ASN A 132 -0.73 -7.85 -26.06
N TYR A 133 -0.18 -8.62 -26.99
CA TYR A 133 1.27 -8.81 -27.08
C TYR A 133 2.00 -7.52 -27.50
N LYS A 134 1.42 -6.71 -28.36
CA LYS A 134 1.96 -5.40 -28.74
C LYS A 134 2.02 -4.43 -27.55
N ILE A 135 1.00 -4.41 -26.70
CA ILE A 135 0.99 -3.62 -25.45
C ILE A 135 2.08 -4.11 -24.49
N GLN A 136 2.20 -5.42 -24.29
CA GLN A 136 3.23 -6.00 -23.41
C GLN A 136 4.65 -5.70 -23.93
N LEU A 137 4.89 -5.87 -25.22
CA LEU A 137 6.16 -5.52 -25.85
C LEU A 137 6.46 -4.02 -25.71
N GLY A 138 5.47 -3.16 -25.94
CA GLY A 138 5.59 -1.72 -25.74
C GLY A 138 6.02 -1.35 -24.31
N LYS A 139 5.40 -1.97 -23.30
CA LYS A 139 5.73 -1.78 -21.88
C LYS A 139 7.19 -2.15 -21.57
N TYR A 140 7.63 -3.35 -21.95
CA TYR A 140 9.00 -3.78 -21.62
C TYR A 140 10.06 -3.09 -22.48
N HIS A 141 9.78 -2.82 -23.75
CA HIS A 141 10.67 -2.08 -24.64
C HIS A 141 10.96 -0.67 -24.09
N LYS A 142 9.94 0.00 -23.56
CA LYS A 142 10.10 1.30 -22.90
C LYS A 142 10.97 1.23 -21.64
N ILE A 143 10.85 0.19 -20.81
CA ILE A 143 11.72 -0.02 -19.63
C ILE A 143 13.19 -0.13 -20.05
N ILE A 144 13.47 -0.79 -21.18
CA ILE A 144 14.82 -0.93 -21.71
C ILE A 144 15.34 0.41 -22.28
N ILE A 145 14.54 1.10 -23.09
CA ILE A 145 14.91 2.42 -23.65
C ILE A 145 15.17 3.44 -22.54
N ASN A 146 14.41 3.39 -21.45
CA ASN A 146 14.55 4.30 -20.32
C ASN A 146 15.64 3.87 -19.33
N GLU A 147 16.50 2.89 -19.67
CA GLU A 147 17.58 2.40 -18.81
C GLU A 147 17.09 1.96 -17.42
N GLY A 148 15.92 1.33 -17.34
CA GLY A 148 15.33 0.91 -16.08
C GLY A 148 14.86 2.07 -15.19
N LYS A 149 14.80 3.31 -15.72
CA LYS A 149 14.08 4.40 -15.06
C LYS A 149 12.57 4.11 -15.23
N PRO A 150 11.78 4.10 -14.14
CA PRO A 150 10.33 4.00 -14.25
C PRO A 150 9.79 5.15 -15.11
N GLU A 151 8.69 4.91 -15.84
CA GLU A 151 7.91 6.02 -16.43
C GLU A 151 7.50 6.97 -15.29
N GLY A 152 7.52 8.29 -15.57
CA GLY A 152 6.92 9.30 -14.69
C GLY A 152 7.69 9.62 -13.40
N ASN A 153 9.01 9.85 -13.46
CA ASN A 153 9.76 10.44 -12.33
C ASN A 153 9.32 11.87 -12.00
N GLU A 154 8.58 12.52 -12.89
CA GLU A 154 8.07 13.87 -12.68
C GLU A 154 6.57 13.78 -12.40
N LEU A 155 6.18 14.34 -11.26
CA LEU A 155 4.78 14.62 -10.98
C LEU A 155 4.21 15.49 -12.10
N ILE A 156 2.93 15.30 -12.42
CA ILE A 156 2.19 16.26 -13.25
C ILE A 156 2.42 17.64 -12.64
N THR A 157 2.94 18.58 -13.43
CA THR A 157 3.24 19.91 -12.91
C THR A 157 1.95 20.61 -12.47
N GLU A 158 2.04 21.49 -11.47
CA GLU A 158 0.90 22.28 -10.98
C GLU A 158 0.20 23.02 -12.14
N THR A 159 0.97 23.52 -13.11
CA THR A 159 0.45 24.13 -14.34
C THR A 159 -0.43 23.19 -15.15
N VAL A 160 0.03 21.97 -15.41
CA VAL A 160 -0.76 20.98 -16.18
C VAL A 160 -2.02 20.58 -15.40
N MET A 161 -1.93 20.48 -14.06
CA MET A 161 -3.10 20.18 -13.24
C MET A 161 -4.15 21.29 -13.31
N GLN A 162 -3.72 22.55 -13.23
CA GLN A 162 -4.61 23.72 -13.37
C GLN A 162 -5.20 23.83 -14.77
N GLU A 163 -4.45 23.48 -15.82
CA GLU A 163 -4.97 23.41 -17.18
C GLU A 163 -6.07 22.34 -17.32
N HIS A 164 -5.87 21.14 -16.76
CA HIS A 164 -6.90 20.10 -16.75
C HIS A 164 -8.12 20.56 -15.98
N LYS A 165 -7.95 21.14 -14.79
CA LYS A 165 -9.05 21.72 -14.01
C LYS A 165 -9.85 22.75 -14.81
N THR A 166 -9.15 23.71 -15.42
CA THR A 166 -9.78 24.79 -16.19
C THR A 166 -10.54 24.23 -17.40
N LYS A 167 -9.96 23.27 -18.12
CA LYS A 167 -10.63 22.57 -19.22
C LYS A 167 -11.88 21.81 -18.75
N LEU A 168 -11.78 21.09 -17.63
CA LEU A 168 -12.91 20.34 -17.06
C LEU A 168 -14.07 21.28 -16.72
N ILE A 169 -13.79 22.40 -16.04
CA ILE A 169 -14.79 23.41 -15.69
C ILE A 169 -15.41 24.03 -16.95
N ASN A 170 -14.60 24.36 -17.95
CA ASN A 170 -15.10 24.93 -19.21
C ASN A 170 -16.00 23.94 -19.95
N HIS A 171 -15.63 22.66 -20.02
CA HIS A 171 -16.46 21.62 -20.64
C HIS A 171 -17.74 21.38 -19.86
N TYR A 172 -17.70 21.40 -18.54
CA TYR A 172 -18.89 21.36 -17.68
C TYR A 172 -19.85 22.52 -17.96
N GLN A 173 -19.35 23.76 -17.99
CA GLN A 173 -20.15 24.95 -18.30
C GLN A 173 -20.78 24.90 -19.70
N GLN A 174 -20.08 24.28 -20.65
CA GLN A 174 -20.56 24.07 -22.02
C GLN A 174 -21.43 22.82 -22.18
N GLN A 175 -21.65 22.04 -21.12
CA GLN A 175 -22.28 20.72 -21.16
C GLN A 175 -21.66 19.76 -22.19
N ASN A 176 -20.36 19.93 -22.47
CA ASN A 176 -19.61 19.08 -23.39
C ASN A 176 -19.16 17.79 -22.67
N VAL A 177 -20.00 16.76 -22.73
CA VAL A 177 -19.77 15.48 -22.05
C VAL A 177 -18.49 14.78 -22.54
N ASP A 178 -18.22 14.78 -23.84
CA ASP A 178 -17.04 14.12 -24.40
C ASP A 178 -15.74 14.81 -23.93
N GLY A 179 -15.75 16.15 -23.89
CA GLY A 179 -14.64 16.93 -23.34
C GLY A 179 -14.40 16.69 -21.85
N MET A 180 -15.46 16.49 -21.06
CA MET A 180 -15.33 16.10 -19.64
C MET A 180 -14.70 14.71 -19.51
N ILE A 181 -15.16 13.73 -20.29
CA ILE A 181 -14.62 12.37 -20.32
C ILE A 181 -13.13 12.39 -20.68
N GLU A 182 -12.75 13.11 -21.74
CA GLU A 182 -11.37 13.21 -22.20
C GLU A 182 -10.44 13.72 -21.08
N VAL A 183 -10.83 14.79 -20.39
CA VAL A 183 -10.02 15.39 -19.32
C VAL A 183 -9.90 14.45 -18.11
N LEU A 184 -11.00 13.80 -17.70
CA LEU A 184 -11.01 12.87 -16.57
C LEU A 184 -10.16 11.62 -16.86
N LEU A 185 -10.27 11.05 -18.06
CA LEU A 185 -9.47 9.91 -18.47
C LEU A 185 -7.99 10.29 -18.64
N SER A 186 -7.68 11.49 -19.15
CA SER A 186 -6.31 12.01 -19.23
C SER A 186 -5.65 12.07 -17.84
N LEU A 187 -6.35 12.65 -16.85
CA LEU A 187 -5.87 12.69 -15.46
C LEU A 187 -5.62 11.29 -14.90
N ARG A 188 -6.51 10.34 -15.19
CA ARG A 188 -6.37 8.96 -14.76
C ARG A 188 -5.21 8.23 -15.44
N VAL A 189 -5.04 8.36 -16.75
CA VAL A 189 -3.91 7.75 -17.48
C VAL A 189 -2.59 8.25 -16.92
N ASN A 190 -2.48 9.55 -16.64
CA ASN A 190 -1.29 10.12 -16.00
C ASN A 190 -1.07 9.52 -14.60
N ALA A 191 -2.15 9.22 -13.86
CA ALA A 191 -2.04 8.53 -12.58
C ALA A 191 -1.51 7.10 -12.72
N LEU A 192 -1.94 6.35 -13.72
CA LEU A 192 -1.47 4.99 -13.96
C LEU A 192 0.00 4.92 -14.41
N GLN A 193 0.49 5.98 -15.07
CA GLN A 193 1.86 6.07 -15.58
C GLN A 193 2.88 6.55 -14.53
N ILE A 194 2.42 7.08 -13.39
CA ILE A 194 3.34 7.58 -12.36
C ILE A 194 4.01 6.44 -11.59
N ALA A 195 5.29 6.64 -11.26
CA ALA A 195 6.04 5.71 -10.43
C ALA A 195 5.33 5.48 -9.08
N PRO A 196 5.29 4.25 -8.56
CA PRO A 196 4.55 3.92 -7.34
C PRO A 196 4.89 4.80 -6.13
N GLU A 197 6.16 5.18 -5.98
CA GLU A 197 6.67 6.06 -4.92
C GLU A 197 6.09 7.49 -4.98
N LEU A 198 5.57 7.94 -6.13
CA LEU A 198 5.02 9.28 -6.34
C LEU A 198 3.49 9.30 -6.33
N ARG A 199 2.82 8.16 -6.31
CA ARG A 199 1.35 8.06 -6.36
C ARG A 199 0.66 8.84 -5.23
N LYS A 200 1.22 8.83 -4.02
CA LYS A 200 0.70 9.61 -2.88
C LYS A 200 0.72 11.11 -3.18
N ASN A 201 1.85 11.59 -3.73
CA ASN A 201 2.03 12.99 -4.06
C ASN A 201 1.07 13.42 -5.18
N LEU A 202 0.84 12.56 -6.17
CA LEU A 202 -0.15 12.83 -7.22
C LEU A 202 -1.56 13.01 -6.66
N VAL A 203 -2.00 12.12 -5.77
CA VAL A 203 -3.31 12.25 -5.12
C VAL A 203 -3.40 13.57 -4.35
N TYR A 204 -2.33 13.97 -3.66
CA TYR A 204 -2.30 15.24 -2.94
C TYR A 204 -2.32 16.44 -3.89
N GLU A 205 -1.71 16.36 -5.06
CA GLU A 205 -1.81 17.40 -6.07
C GLU A 205 -3.22 17.49 -6.67
N LEU A 206 -3.91 16.37 -6.92
CA LEU A 206 -5.32 16.37 -7.34
C LEU A 206 -6.22 17.09 -6.32
N ILE A 207 -6.01 16.80 -5.03
CA ILE A 207 -6.76 17.40 -3.91
C ILE A 207 -6.40 18.88 -3.74
N ARG A 208 -5.10 19.22 -3.73
CA ARG A 208 -4.61 20.60 -3.57
C ARG A 208 -5.10 21.52 -4.68
N ASN A 209 -5.19 21.01 -5.90
CA ASN A 209 -5.75 21.76 -7.02
C ASN A 209 -7.30 21.75 -6.99
N ASP A 210 -7.92 21.02 -6.07
CA ASP A 210 -9.36 20.93 -5.86
C ASP A 210 -10.09 20.61 -7.17
N ILE A 211 -9.75 19.48 -7.78
CA ILE A 211 -10.19 19.13 -9.15
C ILE A 211 -11.71 19.09 -9.30
N PHE A 212 -12.44 18.85 -8.21
CA PHE A 212 -13.91 18.82 -8.17
C PHE A 212 -14.54 20.07 -7.50
N ASN A 213 -13.75 21.11 -7.21
CA ASN A 213 -14.22 22.35 -6.56
C ASN A 213 -14.93 22.15 -5.20
N ILE A 214 -14.60 21.08 -4.46
CA ILE A 214 -15.25 20.76 -3.19
C ILE A 214 -14.79 21.70 -2.08
N GLU A 215 -13.48 21.89 -1.92
CA GLU A 215 -12.92 22.72 -0.84
C GLU A 215 -13.16 24.20 -1.10
N ALA A 216 -13.01 24.66 -2.34
CA ALA A 216 -13.17 26.07 -2.70
C ALA A 216 -14.62 26.56 -2.57
N THR A 217 -15.60 25.67 -2.73
CA THR A 217 -17.03 26.04 -2.72
C THR A 217 -17.79 25.53 -1.49
N GLU A 218 -17.13 24.75 -0.63
CA GLU A 218 -17.71 24.03 0.51
C GLU A 218 -18.98 23.23 0.13
N ASN A 219 -19.08 22.78 -1.13
CA ASN A 219 -20.22 22.03 -1.65
C ASN A 219 -19.78 20.97 -2.67
N PHE A 220 -20.73 20.13 -3.09
CA PHE A 220 -20.47 19.01 -4.00
C PHE A 220 -21.17 19.17 -5.35
N GLU A 221 -21.72 20.35 -5.65
CA GLU A 221 -22.60 20.56 -6.80
C GLU A 221 -21.93 20.16 -8.11
N PHE A 222 -20.65 20.51 -8.29
CA PHE A 222 -19.91 20.22 -9.51
C PHE A 222 -19.79 18.71 -9.79
N ILE A 223 -19.31 17.92 -8.81
CA ILE A 223 -19.18 16.46 -8.98
C ILE A 223 -20.54 15.77 -9.03
N LEU A 224 -21.51 16.19 -8.22
CA LEU A 224 -22.84 15.58 -8.19
C LEU A 224 -23.58 15.81 -9.51
N THR A 225 -23.54 17.03 -10.04
CA THR A 225 -24.16 17.33 -11.33
C THR A 225 -23.51 16.51 -12.44
N MET A 226 -22.18 16.37 -12.45
CA MET A 226 -21.47 15.51 -13.40
C MET A 226 -21.88 14.02 -13.29
N LEU A 227 -22.08 13.50 -12.08
CA LEU A 227 -22.53 12.13 -11.85
C LEU A 227 -24.01 11.91 -12.25
N ASP A 228 -24.83 12.95 -12.21
CA ASP A 228 -26.25 12.92 -12.58
C ASP A 228 -26.49 12.95 -14.10
N PHE A 229 -25.49 13.26 -14.93
CA PHE A 229 -25.62 13.12 -16.38
C PHE A 229 -25.96 11.68 -16.74
N ASN A 230 -26.94 11.51 -17.64
CA ASN A 230 -27.33 10.20 -18.14
C ASN A 230 -26.33 9.66 -19.19
N ASN A 231 -25.07 9.50 -18.80
CA ASN A 231 -24.00 9.00 -19.63
C ASN A 231 -23.11 8.03 -18.83
N GLN A 232 -23.11 6.76 -19.22
CA GLN A 232 -22.37 5.70 -18.52
C GLN A 232 -20.85 5.87 -18.64
N SER A 233 -20.36 6.37 -19.78
CA SER A 233 -18.93 6.64 -20.00
C SER A 233 -18.41 7.76 -19.11
N LEU A 234 -19.22 8.80 -18.87
CA LEU A 234 -18.89 9.86 -17.93
C LEU A 234 -18.89 9.35 -16.48
N LYS A 235 -19.92 8.58 -16.08
CA LYS A 235 -19.95 7.94 -14.75
C LYS A 235 -18.72 7.05 -14.53
N HIS A 236 -18.36 6.26 -15.54
CA HIS A 236 -17.15 5.46 -15.53
C HIS A 236 -15.90 6.34 -15.35
N ALA A 237 -15.71 7.36 -16.17
CA ALA A 237 -14.54 8.26 -16.10
C ALA A 237 -14.43 8.93 -14.72
N ILE A 238 -15.54 9.40 -14.15
CA ILE A 238 -15.56 10.00 -12.81
C ILE A 238 -15.21 8.94 -11.75
N CYS A 239 -15.87 7.78 -11.74
CA CYS A 239 -15.60 6.71 -10.75
C CYS A 239 -14.14 6.24 -10.84
N SER A 240 -13.59 6.14 -12.05
CA SER A 240 -12.22 5.73 -12.26
C SER A 240 -11.20 6.71 -11.64
N LEU A 241 -11.45 8.02 -11.74
CA LEU A 241 -10.61 9.06 -11.11
C LEU A 241 -10.86 9.17 -9.60
N VAL A 242 -12.12 9.04 -9.16
CA VAL A 242 -12.48 9.01 -7.74
C VAL A 242 -11.83 7.80 -7.03
N SER A 243 -11.66 6.66 -7.70
CA SER A 243 -10.90 5.53 -7.17
C SER A 243 -9.43 5.87 -6.92
N VAL A 244 -8.80 6.68 -7.80
CA VAL A 244 -7.44 7.19 -7.59
C VAL A 244 -7.40 8.09 -6.37
N ILE A 245 -8.31 9.07 -6.28
CA ILE A 245 -8.35 10.03 -5.16
C ILE A 245 -8.57 9.31 -3.82
N SER A 246 -9.54 8.39 -3.74
CA SER A 246 -9.86 7.62 -2.53
C SER A 246 -8.76 6.65 -2.08
N SER A 247 -7.67 6.50 -2.85
CA SER A 247 -6.54 5.63 -2.47
C SER A 247 -5.75 6.13 -1.26
N THR A 248 -5.97 7.36 -0.81
CA THR A 248 -5.38 7.91 0.42
C THR A 248 -6.46 8.37 1.39
N LEU A 249 -6.18 8.35 2.70
CA LEU A 249 -7.13 8.84 3.71
C LEU A 249 -7.51 10.31 3.45
N ARG A 250 -6.55 11.16 3.11
CA ARG A 250 -6.80 12.56 2.74
C ARG A 250 -7.74 12.69 1.55
N GLY A 251 -7.66 11.78 0.58
CA GLY A 251 -8.61 11.75 -0.54
C GLY A 251 -10.01 11.30 -0.14
N VAL A 252 -10.13 10.35 0.80
CA VAL A 252 -11.43 10.00 1.40
C VAL A 252 -12.01 11.19 2.17
N GLU A 253 -11.18 11.95 2.90
CA GLU A 253 -11.58 13.19 3.58
C GLU A 253 -12.06 14.26 2.62
N TYR A 254 -11.36 14.45 1.49
CA TYR A 254 -11.76 15.35 0.42
C TYR A 254 -13.14 14.98 -0.16
N LEU A 255 -13.38 13.71 -0.43
CA LEU A 255 -14.68 13.22 -0.95
C LEU A 255 -15.81 13.28 0.09
N CYS A 256 -15.47 13.33 1.38
CA CYS A 256 -16.40 13.41 2.50
C CYS A 256 -16.28 14.74 3.26
N HIS A 257 -15.97 15.82 2.54
CA HIS A 257 -15.69 17.13 3.12
C HIS A 257 -16.83 17.59 4.05
N GLY A 258 -16.47 18.18 5.20
CA GLY A 258 -17.47 18.60 6.20
C GLY A 258 -18.30 17.47 6.81
N ASN A 259 -17.80 16.22 6.80
CA ASN A 259 -18.53 15.01 7.20
C ASN A 259 -19.79 14.74 6.36
N ASN A 260 -19.84 15.27 5.15
CA ASN A 260 -20.93 15.02 4.22
C ASN A 260 -20.55 13.90 3.25
N ASN A 261 -21.24 12.76 3.35
CA ASN A 261 -20.96 11.57 2.55
C ASN A 261 -21.77 11.51 1.24
N ILE A 262 -22.33 12.63 0.75
CA ILE A 262 -23.22 12.65 -0.42
C ILE A 262 -22.58 12.09 -1.70
N VAL A 263 -21.27 12.25 -1.87
CA VAL A 263 -20.54 11.64 -3.00
C VAL A 263 -20.56 10.12 -2.86
N ILE A 264 -20.29 9.59 -1.67
CA ILE A 264 -20.36 8.15 -1.37
C ILE A 264 -21.77 7.63 -1.59
N GLU A 265 -22.80 8.36 -1.18
CA GLU A 265 -24.19 7.98 -1.42
C GLU A 265 -24.50 7.84 -2.92
N ASN A 266 -23.99 8.75 -3.76
CA ASN A 266 -24.18 8.68 -5.21
C ASN A 266 -23.37 7.55 -5.86
N ILE A 267 -22.15 7.28 -5.38
CA ILE A 267 -21.37 6.10 -5.82
C ILE A 267 -22.14 4.81 -5.50
N ILE A 268 -22.83 4.72 -4.36
CA ILE A 268 -23.65 3.55 -4.03
C ILE A 268 -24.86 3.41 -4.96
N LYS A 269 -25.51 4.51 -5.35
CA LYS A 269 -26.59 4.47 -6.34
C LYS A 269 -26.08 3.94 -7.68
N ILE A 270 -24.95 4.49 -8.16
CA ILE A 270 -24.32 4.03 -9.40
C ILE A 270 -23.97 2.55 -9.30
N LEU A 271 -23.35 2.10 -8.21
CA LEU A 271 -23.02 0.69 -7.98
C LEU A 271 -24.24 -0.22 -8.16
N LYS A 272 -25.37 0.14 -7.54
CA LYS A 272 -26.60 -0.65 -7.57
C LYS A 272 -27.30 -0.65 -8.93
N ASP A 273 -27.06 0.39 -9.73
CA ASP A 273 -27.59 0.50 -11.09
C ASP A 273 -26.71 -0.22 -12.14
N GLN A 274 -25.49 -0.62 -11.79
CA GLN A 274 -24.61 -1.35 -12.70
C GLN A 274 -24.99 -2.83 -12.82
N GLU A 275 -24.82 -3.38 -14.02
CA GLU A 275 -24.81 -4.84 -14.20
C GLU A 275 -23.64 -5.49 -13.45
N ASN A 276 -23.83 -6.74 -13.01
CA ASN A 276 -22.83 -7.46 -12.24
C ASN A 276 -21.58 -7.75 -13.10
N GLY A 277 -20.41 -7.37 -12.59
CA GLY A 277 -19.11 -7.63 -13.20
C GLY A 277 -18.58 -6.52 -14.12
N THR A 278 -19.33 -5.44 -14.36
CA THR A 278 -18.84 -4.33 -15.20
C THR A 278 -17.64 -3.63 -14.57
N VAL A 279 -16.79 -3.01 -15.39
CA VAL A 279 -15.61 -2.27 -14.92
C VAL A 279 -16.02 -1.11 -14.00
N THR A 280 -17.12 -0.41 -14.32
CA THR A 280 -17.67 0.64 -13.46
C THR A 280 -18.11 0.11 -12.10
N GLN A 281 -18.76 -1.06 -12.05
CA GLN A 281 -19.11 -1.69 -10.78
C GLN A 281 -17.86 -1.97 -9.92
N ARG A 282 -16.77 -2.44 -10.54
CA ARG A 282 -15.50 -2.69 -9.85
C ARG A 282 -14.88 -1.41 -9.28
N PHE A 283 -14.90 -0.30 -10.01
CA PHE A 283 -14.45 1.00 -9.47
C PHE A 283 -15.30 1.47 -8.31
N CYS A 284 -16.63 1.37 -8.41
CA CYS A 284 -17.51 1.73 -7.30
C CYS A 284 -17.18 0.90 -6.05
N LEU A 285 -16.97 -0.42 -6.20
CA LEU A 285 -16.59 -1.28 -5.07
C LEU A 285 -15.21 -0.94 -4.51
N ALA A 286 -14.22 -0.65 -5.36
CA ALA A 286 -12.89 -0.22 -4.91
C ALA A 286 -12.96 1.09 -4.10
N ILE A 287 -13.73 2.08 -4.57
CA ILE A 287 -13.97 3.33 -3.83
C ILE A 287 -14.60 3.02 -2.48
N LEU A 288 -15.69 2.25 -2.45
CA LEU A 288 -16.45 2.00 -1.22
C LEU A 288 -15.66 1.16 -0.22
N GLN A 289 -14.86 0.20 -0.69
CA GLN A 289 -13.95 -0.56 0.16
C GLN A 289 -12.90 0.37 0.80
N LYS A 290 -12.25 1.26 0.05
CA LYS A 290 -11.30 2.24 0.58
C LYS A 290 -11.97 3.21 1.57
N CYS A 291 -13.15 3.71 1.23
CA CYS A 291 -13.90 4.62 2.10
C CYS A 291 -14.41 3.95 3.38
N SER A 292 -14.68 2.64 3.36
CA SER A 292 -15.17 1.88 4.51
C SER A 292 -14.18 1.77 5.68
N ILE A 293 -12.90 2.12 5.47
CA ILE A 293 -11.90 2.21 6.53
C ILE A 293 -12.15 3.43 7.43
N LYS A 294 -12.80 4.48 6.92
CA LYS A 294 -13.14 5.67 7.69
C LYS A 294 -14.46 5.46 8.45
N GLU A 295 -14.39 5.41 9.77
CA GLU A 295 -15.55 5.12 10.63
C GLU A 295 -16.75 6.03 10.38
N SER A 296 -16.53 7.33 10.08
CA SER A 296 -17.61 8.28 9.81
C SER A 296 -18.41 7.97 8.53
N VAL A 297 -17.86 7.16 7.62
CA VAL A 297 -18.53 6.75 6.38
C VAL A 297 -19.42 5.53 6.61
N VAL A 298 -19.02 4.62 7.50
CA VAL A 298 -19.68 3.32 7.73
C VAL A 298 -21.19 3.43 8.03
N PRO A 299 -21.68 4.35 8.89
CA PRO A 299 -23.12 4.54 9.09
C PRO A 299 -23.89 4.81 7.79
N THR A 300 -23.27 5.47 6.81
CA THR A 300 -23.87 5.72 5.50
C THR A 300 -23.97 4.43 4.69
N LEU A 301 -22.93 3.59 4.71
CA LEU A 301 -22.91 2.29 4.04
C LEU A 301 -23.99 1.35 4.59
N VAL A 302 -24.16 1.34 5.92
CA VAL A 302 -25.22 0.57 6.61
C VAL A 302 -26.61 1.11 6.26
N LYS A 303 -26.83 2.43 6.36
CA LYS A 303 -28.09 3.09 6.01
C LYS A 303 -28.50 2.81 4.56
N MET A 304 -27.54 2.72 3.65
CA MET A 304 -27.76 2.41 2.24
C MET A 304 -27.79 0.90 1.93
N ASP A 305 -27.92 0.05 2.93
CA ASP A 305 -28.15 -1.38 2.80
C ASP A 305 -27.04 -2.15 2.06
N LEU A 306 -25.77 -1.75 2.25
CA LEU A 306 -24.65 -2.47 1.62
C LEU A 306 -24.35 -3.84 2.23
N ILE A 307 -24.79 -4.09 3.47
CA ILE A 307 -24.66 -5.40 4.11
C ILE A 307 -25.48 -6.44 3.33
N ASN A 308 -26.80 -6.24 3.19
CA ASN A 308 -27.64 -7.18 2.43
C ASN A 308 -27.27 -7.21 0.94
N TRP A 309 -26.92 -6.06 0.36
CA TRP A 309 -26.49 -6.01 -1.04
C TRP A 309 -25.26 -6.90 -1.28
N THR A 310 -24.26 -6.86 -0.40
CA THR A 310 -23.05 -7.68 -0.51
C THR A 310 -23.34 -9.18 -0.37
N LEU A 311 -24.14 -9.56 0.64
CA LEU A 311 -24.52 -10.96 0.83
C LEU A 311 -25.33 -11.49 -0.37
N ASN A 312 -26.20 -10.66 -0.96
CA ASN A 312 -26.90 -11.00 -2.18
C ASN A 312 -25.95 -11.15 -3.38
N LEU A 313 -24.93 -10.31 -3.51
CA LEU A 313 -23.90 -10.44 -4.56
C LEU A 313 -23.15 -11.78 -4.45
N ILE A 314 -22.74 -12.16 -3.22
CA ILE A 314 -22.09 -13.45 -2.95
C ILE A 314 -23.05 -14.61 -3.28
N LYS A 315 -24.31 -14.51 -2.86
CA LYS A 315 -25.32 -15.53 -3.20
C LYS A 315 -25.51 -15.67 -4.72
N LEU A 316 -25.50 -14.56 -5.45
CA LEU A 316 -25.64 -14.57 -6.91
C LEU A 316 -24.41 -15.20 -7.59
N SER A 317 -23.21 -15.05 -7.03
CA SER A 317 -21.99 -15.63 -7.62
C SER A 317 -21.94 -17.15 -7.53
N LEU A 318 -22.71 -17.77 -6.63
CA LEU A 318 -22.84 -19.23 -6.57
C LEU A 318 -23.45 -19.82 -7.85
N ASN A 319 -24.29 -19.05 -8.55
CA ASN A 319 -25.01 -19.50 -9.74
C ASN A 319 -24.61 -18.75 -11.01
N ASN A 320 -23.97 -17.58 -10.88
CA ASN A 320 -23.61 -16.71 -12.00
C ASN A 320 -22.12 -16.41 -11.97
N LYS A 321 -21.52 -16.27 -13.15
CA LYS A 321 -20.13 -15.82 -13.24
C LYS A 321 -20.05 -14.34 -12.92
N ILE A 322 -19.67 -14.02 -11.68
CA ILE A 322 -19.35 -12.65 -11.25
C ILE A 322 -17.83 -12.49 -11.23
N HIS A 323 -17.34 -11.32 -11.62
CA HIS A 323 -15.90 -11.06 -11.62
C HIS A 323 -15.34 -11.13 -10.19
N VAL A 324 -14.22 -11.84 -9.99
CA VAL A 324 -13.62 -12.08 -8.66
C VAL A 324 -13.32 -10.79 -7.89
N PHE A 325 -12.78 -9.76 -8.56
CA PHE A 325 -12.60 -8.42 -7.95
C PHE A 325 -13.87 -7.83 -7.32
N CYS A 326 -15.06 -8.05 -7.92
CA CYS A 326 -16.29 -7.55 -7.30
C CYS A 326 -16.54 -8.25 -5.96
N LEU A 327 -16.30 -9.56 -5.89
CA LEU A 327 -16.49 -10.33 -4.67
C LEU A 327 -15.43 -9.98 -3.62
N ASP A 328 -14.18 -9.81 -4.02
CA ASP A 328 -13.07 -9.43 -3.14
C ASP A 328 -13.32 -8.07 -2.49
N PHE A 329 -13.60 -7.03 -3.29
CA PHE A 329 -13.84 -5.70 -2.75
C PHE A 329 -15.13 -5.62 -1.94
N ALA A 330 -16.21 -6.27 -2.38
CA ALA A 330 -17.47 -6.24 -1.64
C ALA A 330 -17.35 -6.97 -0.30
N SER A 331 -16.72 -8.15 -0.27
CA SER A 331 -16.54 -8.90 0.97
C SER A 331 -15.55 -8.22 1.94
N ALA A 332 -14.48 -7.61 1.44
CA ALA A 332 -13.58 -6.79 2.25
C ALA A 332 -14.31 -5.57 2.86
N MET A 333 -15.13 -4.89 2.06
CA MET A 333 -16.00 -3.80 2.54
C MET A 333 -16.97 -4.30 3.62
N LEU A 334 -17.57 -5.48 3.45
CA LEU A 334 -18.45 -6.08 4.46
C LEU A 334 -17.74 -6.36 5.78
N ALA A 335 -16.50 -6.86 5.73
CA ALA A 335 -15.68 -7.06 6.93
C ALA A 335 -15.41 -5.73 7.66
N ASN A 336 -15.05 -4.67 6.91
CA ASN A 336 -14.84 -3.33 7.47
C ASN A 336 -16.13 -2.76 8.10
N ILE A 337 -17.28 -2.91 7.42
CA ILE A 337 -18.58 -2.46 7.93
C ILE A 337 -18.92 -3.21 9.22
N THR A 338 -18.83 -4.55 9.22
CA THR A 338 -19.23 -5.42 10.33
C THR A 338 -18.40 -5.18 11.59
N HIS A 339 -17.09 -4.93 11.42
CA HIS A 339 -16.18 -4.64 12.53
C HIS A 339 -16.49 -3.31 13.25
N THR A 340 -17.05 -2.32 12.55
CA THR A 340 -17.14 -0.95 13.07
C THR A 340 -18.06 -0.87 14.29
N PRO A 341 -17.69 -0.17 15.38
CA PRO A 341 -18.49 -0.13 16.62
C PRO A 341 -19.94 0.32 16.42
N SER A 342 -20.18 1.31 15.56
CA SER A 342 -21.53 1.79 15.24
C SER A 342 -22.40 0.71 14.57
N THR A 343 -21.80 -0.16 13.75
CA THR A 343 -22.49 -1.30 13.13
C THR A 343 -22.77 -2.40 14.15
N LEU A 344 -21.83 -2.70 15.04
CA LEU A 344 -22.05 -3.68 16.11
C LEU A 344 -23.20 -3.24 17.03
N GLN A 345 -23.24 -1.97 17.42
CA GLN A 345 -24.37 -1.40 18.15
C GLN A 345 -25.68 -1.51 17.37
N TYR A 346 -25.65 -1.28 16.04
CA TYR A 346 -26.81 -1.48 15.19
C TYR A 346 -27.28 -2.94 15.19
N PHE A 347 -26.37 -3.91 15.13
CA PHE A 347 -26.71 -5.33 15.23
C PHE A 347 -27.32 -5.71 16.58
N GLU A 348 -26.79 -5.19 17.69
CA GLU A 348 -27.34 -5.42 19.03
C GLU A 348 -28.79 -4.90 19.15
N GLN A 349 -29.08 -3.77 18.53
CA GLN A 349 -30.42 -3.17 18.52
C GLN A 349 -31.40 -3.88 17.56
N ASN A 350 -30.90 -4.71 16.64
CA ASN A 350 -31.70 -5.36 15.61
C ASN A 350 -31.46 -6.88 15.60
N PRO A 351 -31.81 -7.61 16.68
CA PRO A 351 -31.42 -9.01 16.87
C PRO A 351 -31.89 -9.96 15.77
N GLN A 352 -33.10 -9.77 15.25
CA GLN A 352 -33.65 -10.60 14.16
C GLN A 352 -32.93 -10.35 12.82
N PHE A 353 -32.50 -9.11 12.59
CA PHE A 353 -31.68 -8.79 11.43
C PHE A 353 -30.31 -9.46 11.56
N THR A 354 -29.68 -9.34 12.72
CA THR A 354 -28.38 -9.94 13.03
C THR A 354 -28.40 -11.46 12.86
N LEU A 355 -29.41 -12.14 13.42
CA LEU A 355 -29.61 -13.58 13.22
C LEU A 355 -29.62 -13.95 11.74
N ARG A 356 -30.43 -13.26 10.93
CA ARG A 356 -30.53 -13.50 9.49
C ARG A 356 -29.20 -13.29 8.75
N ILE A 357 -28.42 -12.29 9.16
CA ILE A 357 -27.09 -12.02 8.58
C ILE A 357 -26.12 -13.15 8.92
N MET A 358 -26.09 -13.58 10.19
CA MET A 358 -25.26 -14.70 10.65
C MET A 358 -25.61 -15.99 9.92
N GLU A 359 -26.90 -16.31 9.78
CA GLU A 359 -27.37 -17.49 9.05
C GLU A 359 -26.92 -17.49 7.58
N GLN A 360 -27.02 -16.34 6.89
CA GLN A 360 -26.56 -16.22 5.50
C GLN A 360 -25.04 -16.40 5.38
N MET A 361 -24.27 -15.74 6.25
CA MET A 361 -22.82 -15.87 6.26
C MET A 361 -22.37 -17.31 6.56
N LEU A 362 -23.00 -17.96 7.55
CA LEU A 362 -22.75 -19.37 7.88
C LEU A 362 -23.16 -20.33 6.77
N ALA A 363 -24.15 -19.99 5.94
CA ALA A 363 -24.46 -20.79 4.76
C ALA A 363 -23.33 -20.74 3.73
N PHE A 364 -22.69 -19.57 3.54
CA PHE A 364 -21.65 -19.40 2.53
C PHE A 364 -20.33 -20.11 2.83
N ILE A 365 -19.99 -20.35 4.11
CA ILE A 365 -18.66 -20.93 4.44
C ILE A 365 -18.47 -22.35 3.89
N LYS A 366 -19.55 -23.08 3.58
CA LYS A 366 -19.49 -24.42 2.96
C LYS A 366 -19.63 -24.39 1.43
N GLU A 367 -19.93 -23.23 0.86
CA GLU A 367 -20.09 -23.08 -0.57
C GLU A 367 -18.73 -22.92 -1.27
N ASN A 368 -18.69 -23.21 -2.56
CA ASN A 368 -17.49 -23.03 -3.37
C ASN A 368 -17.32 -21.55 -3.77
N ILE A 369 -16.88 -20.73 -2.82
CA ILE A 369 -16.57 -19.31 -3.01
C ILE A 369 -15.04 -19.08 -3.04
N PRO A 370 -14.56 -17.95 -3.61
CA PRO A 370 -13.15 -17.61 -3.56
C PRO A 370 -12.63 -17.54 -2.12
N VAL A 371 -11.38 -17.99 -1.89
CA VAL A 371 -10.77 -18.06 -0.55
C VAL A 371 -10.72 -16.69 0.13
N SER A 372 -10.41 -15.64 -0.61
CA SER A 372 -10.46 -14.24 -0.14
C SER A 372 -11.83 -13.87 0.45
N VAL A 373 -12.90 -14.21 -0.26
CA VAL A 373 -14.29 -13.98 0.17
C VAL A 373 -14.60 -14.79 1.43
N LEU A 374 -14.20 -16.06 1.46
CA LEU A 374 -14.35 -16.93 2.63
C LEU A 374 -13.66 -16.34 3.86
N MET A 375 -12.43 -15.86 3.74
CA MET A 375 -11.71 -15.20 4.83
C MET A 375 -12.46 -13.97 5.35
N HIS A 376 -12.96 -13.09 4.48
CA HIS A 376 -13.72 -11.92 4.89
C HIS A 376 -15.06 -12.27 5.58
N ILE A 377 -15.72 -13.34 5.14
CA ILE A 377 -16.93 -13.85 5.80
C ILE A 377 -16.61 -14.40 7.19
N LEU A 378 -15.53 -15.17 7.35
CA LEU A 378 -15.08 -15.66 8.65
C LEU A 378 -14.69 -14.52 9.59
N ILE A 379 -13.98 -13.50 9.09
CA ILE A 379 -13.68 -12.28 9.84
C ILE A 379 -14.98 -11.60 10.29
N SER A 380 -15.96 -11.45 9.39
CA SER A 380 -17.26 -10.85 9.74
C SER A 380 -17.99 -11.66 10.84
N LEU A 381 -18.02 -12.98 10.71
CA LEU A 381 -18.61 -13.90 11.70
C LEU A 381 -17.92 -13.82 13.06
N SER A 382 -16.61 -13.60 13.10
CA SER A 382 -15.86 -13.47 14.36
C SER A 382 -16.25 -12.22 15.17
N TYR A 383 -16.64 -11.13 14.51
CA TYR A 383 -17.16 -9.96 15.23
C TYR A 383 -18.56 -10.20 15.79
N LEU A 384 -19.30 -11.15 15.21
CA LEU A 384 -20.63 -11.57 15.64
C LEU A 384 -20.61 -12.77 16.60
N SER A 385 -19.43 -13.27 16.99
CA SER A 385 -19.26 -14.35 17.97
C SER A 385 -19.00 -13.85 19.39
N LYS A 386 -19.32 -12.57 19.67
CA LYS A 386 -19.19 -11.96 21.01
C LYS A 386 -20.38 -12.34 21.89
N GLU A 387 -20.19 -12.33 23.21
CA GLU A 387 -21.24 -12.68 24.19
C GLU A 387 -22.53 -11.88 24.03
N THR A 388 -22.44 -10.62 23.55
CA THR A 388 -23.60 -9.76 23.27
C THR A 388 -24.55 -10.34 22.22
N PHE A 389 -24.08 -11.27 21.38
CA PHE A 389 -24.87 -11.97 20.35
C PHE A 389 -25.16 -13.44 20.70
N SER A 390 -24.97 -13.85 21.97
CA SER A 390 -25.13 -15.24 22.42
C SER A 390 -26.47 -15.87 22.03
N GLN A 391 -27.58 -15.14 22.18
CA GLN A 391 -28.90 -15.64 21.77
C GLN A 391 -28.94 -15.97 20.27
N GLN A 392 -28.44 -15.08 19.40
CA GLN A 392 -28.42 -15.32 17.96
C GLN A 392 -27.47 -16.46 17.60
N MET A 393 -26.34 -16.57 18.31
CA MET A 393 -25.40 -17.68 18.14
C MET A 393 -26.03 -19.04 18.44
N GLU A 394 -26.80 -19.14 19.53
CA GLU A 394 -27.55 -20.34 19.88
C GLU A 394 -28.61 -20.65 18.82
N GLU A 395 -29.41 -19.65 18.43
CA GLU A 395 -30.51 -19.82 17.47
C GLU A 395 -30.02 -20.28 16.08
N CYS A 396 -28.89 -19.77 15.59
CA CYS A 396 -28.34 -20.18 14.29
C CYS A 396 -27.39 -21.39 14.34
N GLN A 397 -27.19 -21.99 15.52
CA GLN A 397 -26.24 -23.10 15.76
C GLN A 397 -24.81 -22.73 15.34
N PHE A 398 -24.36 -21.53 15.73
CA PHE A 398 -23.10 -20.94 15.27
C PHE A 398 -21.89 -21.86 15.53
N VAL A 399 -21.72 -22.32 16.77
CA VAL A 399 -20.57 -23.11 17.20
C VAL A 399 -20.50 -24.45 16.47
N ASP A 400 -21.64 -25.12 16.31
CA ASP A 400 -21.75 -26.40 15.61
C ASP A 400 -21.37 -26.24 14.12
N LYS A 401 -21.90 -25.20 13.46
CA LYS A 401 -21.63 -24.93 12.04
C LYS A 401 -20.18 -24.55 11.77
N ILE A 402 -19.55 -23.77 12.65
CA ILE A 402 -18.11 -23.44 12.53
C ILE A 402 -17.27 -24.71 12.74
N SER A 403 -17.60 -25.52 13.73
CA SER A 403 -16.87 -26.76 14.04
C SER A 403 -16.98 -27.76 12.87
N GLU A 404 -18.18 -27.95 12.32
CA GLU A 404 -18.41 -28.78 11.13
C GLU A 404 -17.68 -28.23 9.90
N PHE A 405 -17.65 -26.91 9.72
CA PHE A 405 -16.88 -26.28 8.64
C PHE A 405 -15.38 -26.55 8.78
N VAL A 406 -14.79 -26.37 9.96
CA VAL A 406 -13.35 -26.63 10.19
C VAL A 406 -13.01 -28.08 9.92
N GLU A 407 -13.84 -29.03 10.38
CA GLU A 407 -13.66 -30.45 10.11
C GLU A 407 -13.72 -30.72 8.60
N TYR A 408 -14.77 -30.27 7.92
CA TYR A 408 -14.93 -30.40 6.47
C TYR A 408 -13.74 -29.82 5.70
N TYR A 409 -13.36 -28.58 6.01
CA TYR A 409 -12.33 -27.84 5.28
C TYR A 409 -10.93 -28.47 5.51
N SER A 410 -10.68 -29.05 6.68
CA SER A 410 -9.45 -29.80 6.98
C SER A 410 -9.27 -31.05 6.11
N GLN A 411 -10.37 -31.64 5.62
CA GLN A 411 -10.38 -32.85 4.82
C GLN A 411 -10.27 -32.58 3.31
N ILE A 412 -10.35 -31.33 2.86
CA ILE A 412 -10.20 -30.98 1.44
C ILE A 412 -8.79 -31.38 0.96
N ASN A 413 -8.72 -32.15 -0.13
CA ASN A 413 -7.46 -32.59 -0.71
C ASN A 413 -6.84 -31.47 -1.58
N THR A 414 -5.74 -30.91 -1.11
CA THR A 414 -4.98 -29.82 -1.74
C THR A 414 -3.55 -30.23 -2.10
N ALA A 415 -3.19 -31.52 -1.94
CA ALA A 415 -1.81 -32.01 -2.01
C ALA A 415 -1.11 -31.78 -3.36
N GLU A 416 -1.87 -31.57 -4.45
CA GLU A 416 -1.33 -31.34 -5.79
C GLU A 416 -1.11 -29.86 -6.12
N ASN A 417 -1.51 -28.93 -5.24
CA ASN A 417 -1.39 -27.49 -5.47
C ASN A 417 -0.87 -26.77 -4.20
N GLU A 418 0.41 -26.42 -4.20
CA GLU A 418 1.08 -25.72 -3.09
C GLU A 418 0.36 -24.42 -2.68
N ALA A 419 -0.18 -23.66 -3.64
CA ALA A 419 -0.95 -22.45 -3.34
C ALA A 419 -2.25 -22.77 -2.59
N ALA A 420 -2.95 -23.84 -3.00
CA ALA A 420 -4.16 -24.29 -2.33
C ALA A 420 -3.89 -24.84 -0.92
N GLU A 421 -2.72 -25.45 -0.70
CA GLU A 421 -2.30 -25.89 0.64
C GLU A 421 -2.02 -24.70 1.57
N ILE A 422 -1.37 -23.66 1.05
CA ILE A 422 -1.13 -22.41 1.78
C ILE A 422 -2.47 -21.75 2.14
N ASP A 423 -3.36 -21.58 1.16
CA ASP A 423 -4.69 -21.00 1.36
C ASP A 423 -5.50 -21.80 2.39
N LYS A 424 -5.46 -23.14 2.31
CA LYS A 424 -6.12 -24.03 3.26
C LYS A 424 -5.61 -23.80 4.67
N LYS A 425 -4.28 -23.78 4.83
CA LYS A 425 -3.64 -23.53 6.12
C LYS A 425 -4.03 -22.16 6.67
N THR A 426 -4.00 -21.11 5.86
CA THR A 426 -4.36 -19.74 6.28
C THR A 426 -5.79 -19.67 6.80
N VAL A 427 -6.75 -20.31 6.12
CA VAL A 427 -8.16 -20.34 6.58
C VAL A 427 -8.31 -21.10 7.90
N LEU A 428 -7.65 -22.26 8.04
CA LEU A 428 -7.71 -23.05 9.26
C LEU A 428 -7.05 -22.33 10.45
N ASP A 429 -5.90 -21.70 10.22
CA ASP A 429 -5.20 -20.88 11.23
C ASP A 429 -6.10 -19.70 11.65
N LEU A 430 -6.75 -19.02 10.70
CA LEU A 430 -7.71 -17.95 10.98
C LEU A 430 -8.86 -18.46 11.86
N CYS A 431 -9.48 -19.59 11.52
CA CYS A 431 -10.55 -20.17 12.33
C CYS A 431 -10.06 -20.51 13.75
N ALA A 432 -8.86 -21.09 13.85
CA ALA A 432 -8.30 -21.47 15.14
C ALA A 432 -8.06 -20.25 16.05
N HIS A 433 -7.58 -19.15 15.47
CA HIS A 433 -7.35 -17.91 16.19
C HIS A 433 -8.64 -17.18 16.60
N MET A 434 -9.68 -17.21 15.75
CA MET A 434 -10.88 -16.39 15.94
C MET A 434 -12.00 -17.11 16.72
N PHE A 435 -12.07 -18.45 16.69
CA PHE A 435 -13.22 -19.20 17.21
C PHE A 435 -12.90 -20.23 18.30
N HIS A 436 -11.64 -20.56 18.56
CA HIS A 436 -11.34 -21.44 19.70
C HIS A 436 -11.42 -20.68 21.03
N PRO A 437 -12.11 -21.23 22.04
CA PRO A 437 -12.10 -20.67 23.39
C PRO A 437 -10.66 -20.72 23.89
N LYS A 438 -10.08 -19.55 24.19
CA LYS A 438 -8.80 -19.48 24.90
C LYS A 438 -9.01 -20.15 26.25
N ASP A 439 -8.24 -21.18 26.56
CA ASP A 439 -8.21 -21.78 27.88
C ASP A 439 -8.05 -20.67 28.94
N THR A 440 -9.10 -20.46 29.73
CA THR A 440 -9.21 -19.44 30.79
C THR A 440 -8.19 -19.60 31.93
N SER A 441 -7.23 -20.51 31.83
CA SER A 441 -6.16 -20.74 32.82
C SER A 441 -4.88 -19.93 32.58
N LEU A 442 -4.74 -19.28 31.42
CA LEU A 442 -3.65 -18.35 31.14
C LEU A 442 -4.26 -17.01 30.76
N ASP A 443 -4.33 -16.13 31.76
CA ASP A 443 -4.82 -14.76 31.64
C ASP A 443 -3.93 -13.95 30.68
N HIS A 444 -4.26 -14.05 29.41
CA HIS A 444 -3.88 -13.16 28.33
C HIS A 444 -5.16 -12.50 27.79
N SER A 445 -6.02 -12.01 28.69
CA SER A 445 -7.16 -11.15 28.33
C SER A 445 -6.75 -9.90 27.52
N THR A 446 -5.46 -9.59 27.50
CA THR A 446 -4.85 -8.59 26.62
C THR A 446 -4.89 -8.97 25.14
N THR A 447 -4.96 -10.23 24.71
CA THR A 447 -4.77 -10.56 23.26
C THR A 447 -6.03 -10.38 22.38
N LEU A 448 -7.22 -10.28 22.97
CA LEU A 448 -8.44 -9.92 22.23
C LEU A 448 -8.67 -8.41 22.24
N GLU A 449 -8.32 -7.74 23.34
CA GLU A 449 -8.20 -6.27 23.40
C GLU A 449 -7.02 -5.73 22.56
N LEU A 450 -5.97 -6.54 22.31
CA LEU A 450 -4.83 -6.18 21.43
C LEU A 450 -5.17 -6.28 19.93
N ASN A 451 -6.25 -6.97 19.55
CA ASN A 451 -6.76 -6.97 18.18
C ASN A 451 -7.76 -5.83 17.93
N GLU A 452 -8.17 -5.10 18.97
CA GLU A 452 -8.64 -3.73 18.82
C GLU A 452 -7.43 -2.83 18.53
N LEU A 453 -6.80 -3.00 17.37
CA LEU A 453 -5.97 -1.94 16.82
C LEU A 453 -6.85 -0.69 16.85
N LYS A 454 -6.46 0.27 17.70
CA LYS A 454 -7.09 1.58 17.76
C LYS A 454 -7.19 2.06 16.32
N THR A 455 -8.29 2.70 15.96
CA THR A 455 -8.52 3.19 14.60
C THR A 455 -7.33 4.02 14.09
N GLU A 456 -6.62 4.71 14.99
CA GLU A 456 -5.36 5.40 14.75
C GLU A 456 -4.16 4.51 14.38
N ASP A 457 -4.08 3.30 14.93
CA ASP A 457 -3.04 2.31 14.62
C ASP A 457 -3.38 1.55 13.33
N ARG A 458 -4.66 1.32 13.02
CA ARG A 458 -5.13 0.85 11.69
C ARG A 458 -4.92 1.88 10.60
N ILE A 459 -5.14 3.17 10.91
CA ILE A 459 -4.82 4.28 10.00
C ILE A 459 -3.30 4.34 9.84
N ARG A 460 -2.51 4.20 10.92
CA ARG A 460 -1.05 4.15 10.83
C ARG A 460 -0.54 2.92 10.09
N GLU A 461 -1.15 1.75 10.23
CA GLU A 461 -0.82 0.54 9.48
C GLU A 461 -1.24 0.71 8.01
N TYR A 462 -2.44 1.24 7.74
CA TYR A 462 -2.86 1.66 6.41
C TYR A 462 -1.98 2.78 5.82
N GLU A 463 -1.28 3.57 6.61
CA GLU A 463 -0.33 4.59 6.13
C GLU A 463 1.13 4.10 6.06
N ASN A 464 1.52 3.14 6.90
CA ASN A 464 2.89 2.62 7.06
C ASN A 464 3.12 1.29 6.31
N GLU A 465 2.09 0.45 6.13
CA GLU A 465 2.10 -0.76 5.31
C GLU A 465 1.71 -0.51 3.85
N GLN A 466 1.35 0.73 3.48
CA GLN A 466 1.40 1.12 2.07
C GLN A 466 2.87 1.16 1.63
N GLY A 467 3.39 -0.03 1.32
CA GLY A 467 4.14 -0.18 0.09
C GLY A 467 3.38 0.47 -1.09
N GLU A 468 4.06 0.60 -2.22
CA GLU A 468 3.55 1.05 -3.52
C GLU A 468 2.00 1.18 -3.63
N LEU A 469 1.43 2.37 -3.34
CA LEU A 469 -0.01 2.69 -3.50
C LEU A 469 -0.54 2.07 -4.80
N ILE A 470 -1.57 1.24 -4.77
CA ILE A 470 -2.07 0.57 -5.97
C ILE A 470 -3.23 1.37 -6.55
N PHE A 471 -3.12 1.79 -7.81
CA PHE A 471 -4.24 2.30 -8.58
C PHE A 471 -4.84 1.17 -9.42
N GLU A 472 -6.16 0.98 -9.35
CA GLU A 472 -6.84 -0.08 -10.08
C GLU A 472 -6.74 0.16 -11.59
N CYS A 473 -6.20 -0.83 -12.29
CA CYS A 473 -6.14 -0.91 -13.75
C CYS A 473 -6.73 -2.26 -14.17
N PHE A 474 -7.91 -2.23 -14.79
CA PHE A 474 -8.60 -3.43 -15.25
C PHE A 474 -8.26 -3.66 -16.72
N GLN A 475 -7.93 -4.90 -17.09
CA GLN A 475 -7.47 -5.22 -18.45
C GLN A 475 -8.57 -5.00 -19.50
N ASP A 476 -9.83 -5.17 -19.12
CA ASP A 476 -11.03 -4.99 -19.91
C ASP A 476 -11.57 -3.54 -19.86
N GLU A 477 -10.78 -2.59 -19.41
CA GLU A 477 -11.17 -1.18 -19.41
C GLU A 477 -11.05 -0.50 -20.79
N VAL A 478 -10.21 -1.06 -21.67
CA VAL A 478 -9.91 -0.51 -23.00
C VAL A 478 -10.79 -1.12 -24.10
N SER A 479 -11.80 -1.93 -23.73
CA SER A 479 -12.70 -2.62 -24.67
C SER A 479 -13.91 -1.79 -25.07
#